data_AF-A0A946UX57-F1
#
_entry.id   AF-A0A946UX57-F1
#
_cell.length_a   1.000
_cell.length_b   1.000
_cell.length_c   1.000
_cell.angle_alpha   90.00
_cell.angle_beta   90.00
_cell.angle_gamma   90.00
#
_symmetry.space_group_name_H-M   'P 1'
#
loop_
_entity.id
_entity.type
_entity.pdbx_description
1 polymer ?
#
loop_
_entity_poly.entity_id
_entity_poly.type
_entity_poly.pdbx_seq_one_letter_code
_entity_poly.pdbx_strand_id
1 'polypeptide(L)'
;QVTMASRDGQIEALRFMAWGCPHLIAACEAFCSAYEGRGVADLGGFSGAGLMQSLAVPVEKTGRILVLEDAVRSLGTQARQSSLAET
;
A
#
# COMPACT_ATOMS: atom_id res chain seq x y z
N GLN A 1 7.98 -4.56 -3.06
CA GLN A 1 6.95 -4.56 -4.12
C GLN A 1 5.61 -4.86 -3.47
N VAL A 2 4.56 -4.19 -3.94
CA VAL A 2 3.16 -4.48 -3.56
C VAL A 2 2.37 -4.68 -4.85
N THR A 3 1.51 -5.68 -4.90
CA THR A 3 0.65 -6.00 -6.04
C THR A 3 -0.79 -6.10 -5.58
N MET A 4 -1.70 -5.90 -6.54
CA MET A 4 -3.14 -5.84 -6.29
C MET A 4 -3.90 -6.63 -7.35
N ALA A 5 -4.92 -7.35 -6.93
CA ALA A 5 -6.02 -7.76 -7.77
C ALA A 5 -7.25 -6.92 -7.42
N SER A 6 -7.94 -6.41 -8.42
CA SER A 6 -9.13 -5.58 -8.25
C SER A 6 -10.22 -5.95 -9.23
N ARG A 7 -11.48 -5.79 -8.82
CA ARG A 7 -12.68 -5.99 -9.64
C ARG A 7 -13.69 -4.90 -9.32
N ASP A 8 -14.30 -4.30 -10.35
CA ASP A 8 -15.34 -3.28 -10.21
C ASP A 8 -14.95 -2.13 -9.26
N GLY A 9 -13.66 -1.73 -9.31
CA GLY A 9 -13.11 -0.67 -8.46
C GLY A 9 -12.88 -1.07 -7.00
N GLN A 10 -13.06 -2.35 -6.63
CA GLN A 10 -12.79 -2.91 -5.31
C GLN A 10 -11.49 -3.71 -5.29
N ILE A 11 -10.79 -3.67 -4.17
CA ILE A 11 -9.55 -4.41 -3.93
C ILE A 11 -9.92 -5.82 -3.45
N GLU A 12 -9.74 -6.83 -4.31
CA GLU A 12 -9.99 -8.24 -3.94
C GLU A 12 -8.82 -8.84 -3.14
N ALA A 13 -7.59 -8.48 -3.49
CA ALA A 13 -6.40 -8.99 -2.83
C ALA A 13 -5.23 -8.00 -2.94
N LEU A 14 -4.43 -7.92 -1.88
CA LEU A 14 -3.14 -7.24 -1.84
C LEU A 14 -2.07 -8.24 -1.41
N ARG A 15 -0.95 -8.24 -2.11
CA ARG A 15 0.22 -9.07 -1.77
C ARG A 15 1.46 -8.22 -1.76
N PHE A 16 2.43 -8.57 -0.93
CA PHE A 16 3.70 -7.87 -0.89
C PHE A 16 4.86 -8.85 -0.89
N MET A 17 5.98 -8.36 -1.42
CA MET A 17 7.30 -8.94 -1.24
C MET A 17 8.22 -7.84 -0.74
N ALA A 18 8.72 -7.99 0.48
CA ALA A 18 9.56 -6.99 1.14
C ALA A 18 10.84 -7.64 1.67
N TRP A 19 11.97 -7.06 1.28
CA TRP A 19 13.28 -7.37 1.84
C TRP A 19 13.71 -6.17 2.67
N GLY A 20 13.66 -6.30 4.00
CA GLY A 20 13.93 -5.17 4.86
C GLY A 20 13.77 -5.47 6.34
N CYS A 21 13.85 -4.40 7.14
CA CYS A 21 13.72 -4.52 8.58
C CYS A 21 12.29 -4.91 9.02
N PRO A 22 12.12 -5.43 10.25
CA PRO A 22 10.81 -5.86 10.75
C PRO A 22 9.70 -4.80 10.64
N HIS A 23 10.03 -3.51 10.83
CA HIS A 23 9.06 -2.42 10.71
C HIS A 23 8.50 -2.26 9.30
N LEU A 24 9.31 -2.47 8.25
CA LEU A 24 8.83 -2.40 6.87
C LEU A 24 7.90 -3.58 6.56
N ILE A 25 8.27 -4.79 7.01
CA ILE A 25 7.44 -5.99 6.82
C ILE A 25 6.09 -5.80 7.53
N ALA A 26 6.12 -5.34 8.79
CA ALA A 26 4.91 -5.05 9.55
C ALA A 26 4.05 -3.94 8.92
N ALA A 27 4.67 -2.90 8.37
CA ALA A 27 3.95 -1.85 7.66
C ALA A 27 3.27 -2.35 6.38
N CYS A 28 3.94 -3.19 5.60
CA CYS A 28 3.36 -3.82 4.41
C CYS A 28 2.17 -4.72 4.77
N GLU A 29 2.32 -5.54 5.82
CA GLU A 29 1.25 -6.40 6.32
C GLU A 29 0.05 -5.58 6.80
N ALA A 30 0.29 -4.56 7.63
CA ALA A 30 -0.75 -3.67 8.12
C ALA A 30 -1.48 -2.93 6.99
N PHE A 31 -0.75 -2.49 5.97
CA PHE A 31 -1.36 -1.92 4.77
C PHE A 31 -2.27 -2.92 4.05
N CYS A 32 -1.79 -4.14 3.76
CA CYS A 32 -2.58 -5.15 3.05
C CYS A 32 -3.86 -5.48 3.82
N SER A 33 -3.73 -5.77 5.11
CA SER A 33 -4.86 -6.08 5.98
C SER A 33 -5.88 -4.95 6.08
N ALA A 34 -5.43 -3.68 6.06
CA ALA A 34 -6.33 -2.55 6.19
C ALA A 34 -7.06 -2.18 4.88
N TYR A 35 -6.49 -2.51 3.72
CA TYR A 35 -6.99 -2.07 2.41
C TYR A 35 -7.63 -3.16 1.55
N GLU A 36 -7.41 -4.45 1.85
CA GLU A 36 -8.22 -5.50 1.22
C GLU A 36 -9.71 -5.30 1.52
N GLY A 37 -10.55 -5.43 0.48
CA GLY A 37 -11.99 -5.17 0.56
C GLY A 37 -12.40 -3.69 0.50
N ARG A 38 -11.44 -2.75 0.40
CA ARG A 38 -11.72 -1.33 0.18
C ARG A 38 -11.79 -0.96 -1.30
N GLY A 39 -12.22 0.27 -1.59
CA GLY A 39 -12.20 0.82 -2.93
C GLY A 39 -10.76 1.15 -3.37
N VAL A 40 -10.45 0.92 -4.65
CA VAL A 40 -9.18 1.30 -5.25
C VAL A 40 -8.92 2.81 -5.12
N ALA A 41 -9.97 3.64 -5.12
CA ALA A 41 -9.87 5.08 -4.91
C ALA A 41 -9.29 5.45 -3.53
N ASP A 42 -9.48 4.60 -2.51
CA ASP A 42 -9.01 4.83 -1.14
C ASP A 42 -7.48 4.81 -1.04
N LEU A 43 -6.79 4.18 -1.99
CA LEU A 43 -5.32 4.17 -2.08
C LEU A 43 -4.76 5.60 -2.19
N GLY A 44 -5.51 6.54 -2.76
CA GLY A 44 -5.09 7.94 -2.88
C GLY A 44 -4.95 8.66 -1.54
N GLY A 45 -5.62 8.17 -0.49
CA GLY A 45 -5.55 8.72 0.87
C GLY A 45 -4.55 8.02 1.78
N PHE A 46 -3.78 7.05 1.28
CA PHE A 46 -2.82 6.33 2.11
C PHE A 46 -1.72 7.26 2.63
N SER A 47 -1.47 7.18 3.94
CA SER A 47 -0.32 7.79 4.60
C SER A 47 0.31 6.81 5.59
N GLY A 48 1.62 6.66 5.49
CA GLY A 48 2.46 5.90 6.39
C GLY A 48 2.69 6.57 7.74
N ALA A 49 2.27 7.83 7.94
CA ALA A 49 2.39 8.52 9.23
C ALA A 49 1.66 7.76 10.36
N GLY A 50 0.44 7.28 10.08
CA GLY A 50 -0.32 6.46 11.03
C GLY A 50 0.39 5.14 11.36
N LEU A 51 1.01 4.51 10.37
CA LEU A 51 1.79 3.27 10.55
C LEU A 51 3.06 3.50 11.36
N MET A 52 3.74 4.63 11.14
CA MET A 52 4.93 4.98 11.93
C MET A 52 4.60 5.10 13.42
N GLN A 53 3.45 5.71 13.74
CA GLN A 53 2.99 5.84 15.11
C GLN A 53 2.55 4.48 15.70
N SER A 54 1.72 3.72 14.99
CA SER A 54 1.17 2.46 15.52
C SER A 54 2.22 1.36 15.67
N LEU A 55 3.24 1.35 14.82
CA LEU A 55 4.33 0.36 14.86
C LEU A 55 5.57 0.85 15.61
N ALA A 56 5.49 2.02 16.26
CA ALA A 56 6.60 2.66 16.98
C ALA A 56 7.89 2.72 16.13
N VAL A 57 7.76 3.10 14.85
CA VAL A 57 8.88 3.14 13.92
C VAL A 57 9.84 4.25 14.34
N PRO A 58 11.13 3.93 14.58
CA PRO A 58 12.12 4.96 14.88
C PRO A 58 12.26 5.98 13.75
N VAL A 59 12.46 7.25 14.09
CA VAL A 59 12.49 8.36 13.13
C VAL A 59 13.57 8.17 12.06
N GLU A 60 14.71 7.60 12.42
CA GLU A 60 15.81 7.26 11.51
C GLU A 60 15.44 6.19 10.46
N LYS A 61 14.31 5.49 10.65
CA LYS A 61 13.75 4.51 9.70
C LYS A 61 12.57 5.05 8.88
N THR A 62 12.21 6.32 9.02
CA THR A 62 11.12 6.97 8.26
C THR A 62 11.21 6.70 6.76
N GLY A 63 12.41 6.82 6.18
CA GLY A 63 12.63 6.57 4.76
C GLY A 63 12.20 5.18 4.29
N ARG A 64 12.21 4.16 5.17
CA ARG A 64 11.71 2.82 4.82
C ARG A 64 10.19 2.78 4.69
N ILE A 65 9.47 3.56 5.48
CA ILE A 65 8.00 3.64 5.41
C ILE A 65 7.57 4.47 4.20
N LEU A 66 8.31 5.52 3.85
CA LEU A 66 8.05 6.31 2.64
C LEU A 66 8.15 5.46 1.35
N VAL A 67 9.04 4.45 1.32
CA VAL A 67 9.09 3.48 0.21
C VAL A 67 7.77 2.71 0.04
N LEU A 68 7.07 2.40 1.14
CA LEU A 68 5.74 1.80 1.06
C LEU A 68 4.72 2.81 0.53
N GLU A 69 4.74 4.06 0.97
CA GLU A 69 3.86 5.11 0.44
C GLU A 69 4.00 5.27 -1.09
N ASP A 70 5.23 5.31 -1.59
CA ASP A 70 5.51 5.40 -3.02
C ASP A 70 5.02 4.16 -3.79
N ALA A 71 5.16 2.97 -3.20
CA ALA A 71 4.64 1.74 -3.78
C ALA A 71 3.11 1.76 -3.87
N VAL A 72 2.41 2.23 -2.83
CA VAL A 72 0.95 2.36 -2.82
C VAL A 72 0.46 3.41 -3.83
N ARG A 73 1.15 4.55 -3.94
CA ARG A 73 0.86 5.58 -4.95
C ARG A 73 1.03 5.04 -6.37
N SER A 74 2.06 4.24 -6.60
CA SER A 74 2.31 3.58 -7.88
C SER A 74 1.21 2.56 -8.20
N LEU A 75 0.73 1.83 -7.19
CA LEU A 75 -0.36 0.87 -7.33
C LEU A 75 -1.68 1.55 -7.73
N GLY A 76 -2.02 2.66 -7.07
CA GLY A 76 -3.21 3.45 -7.42
C GLY A 76 -3.14 4.07 -8.82
N THR A 77 -1.94 4.41 -9.29
CA THR A 77 -1.75 4.90 -10.66
C THR A 77 -1.96 3.81 -11.70
N GLN A 78 -1.43 2.60 -11.46
CA GLN A 78 -1.64 1.45 -12.35
C GLN A 78 -3.12 1.10 -12.47
N ALA A 79 -3.85 1.09 -11.35
CA ALA A 79 -5.26 0.74 -11.37
C ALA A 79 -6.11 1.71 -12.22
N ARG A 80 -5.81 3.02 -12.18
CA ARG A 80 -6.46 4.00 -13.06
C ARG A 80 -6.17 3.77 -14.55
N GLN A 81 -4.97 3.28 -14.88
CA GLN A 81 -4.60 2.99 -16.26
C GLN A 81 -5.30 1.72 -16.78
N SER A 82 -5.45 0.70 -15.93
CA SER A 82 -6.20 -0.52 -16.28
C SER A 82 -7.66 -0.24 -16.57
N SER A 83 -8.33 0.61 -15.78
CA SER A 83 -9.73 0.99 -16.03
C SER A 83 -9.94 1.80 -17.32
N LEU A 84 -8.92 2.52 -17.80
CA LEU A 84 -8.97 3.26 -19.07
C LEU A 84 -8.74 2.35 -20.30
N ALA A 85 -8.11 1.19 -20.12
CA ALA A 85 -7.85 0.23 -21.19
C ALA A 85 -9.04 -0.71 -21.47
N GLU A 86 -10.02 -0.77 -20.57
CA GLU A 86 -11.24 -1.58 -20.70
C GLU A 86 -12.41 -0.80 -21.34
N THR A 87 -12.21 0.47 -21.73
CA THR A 87 -13.18 1.31 -22.47
C THR A 87 -12.79 1.43 -23.94
#